data_AF-A0A2K5QPT0-F1
#
_entry.id   AF-A0A2K5QPT0-F1
#
_cell.length_a   1.000
_cell.length_b   1.000
_cell.length_c   1.000
_cell.angle_alpha   90.00
_cell.angle_beta   90.00
_cell.angle_gamma   90.00
#
_symmetry.space_group_name_H-M   'P 1'
#
loop_
_entity.id
_entity.type
_entity.pdbx_description
1 polymer ?
#
loop_
_entity_poly.entity_id
_entity_poly.type
_entity_poly.pdbx_seq_one_letter_code
_entity_poly.pdbx_strand_id
1 'polypeptide(L)'
;MPKAKGKTWRQKFGYNVNQKRLNWNAGRKAAPRIECSHIRHAWDHAKSVRQNLAKMGLAVDPNKAVPLCKRKVKAMQVDTEERLKELVRKPYVLNDLEAEASLPEKEGNTLSRDLIDYICYMVENHGEDYKTAPVNFIGRYLIPNSISYLL
;
A
#
# COMPACT_ATOMS: atom_id res chain seq x y z
N MET A 1 30.78 31.54 28.17
CA MET A 1 30.68 30.06 28.05
C MET A 1 29.46 29.58 28.84
N PRO A 2 28.51 28.86 28.24
CA PRO A 2 27.38 28.33 29.02
C PRO A 2 27.88 27.13 29.84
N LYS A 3 27.72 27.18 31.16
CA LYS A 3 28.15 26.07 32.03
C LYS A 3 27.22 24.87 31.82
N ALA A 4 27.82 23.71 31.52
CA ALA A 4 27.11 22.45 31.37
C ALA A 4 26.29 22.17 32.64
N LYS A 5 24.96 22.08 32.49
CA LYS A 5 24.06 21.71 33.59
C LYS A 5 24.42 20.31 34.05
N GLY A 6 24.96 20.24 35.27
CA GLY A 6 25.42 19.02 35.89
C GLY A 6 24.28 18.04 36.18
N LYS A 7 24.62 16.77 36.01
CA LYS A 7 24.01 15.57 36.61
C LYS A 7 22.55 15.33 36.19
N THR A 8 22.39 14.57 35.11
CA THR A 8 21.22 13.71 34.90
C THR A 8 21.05 12.88 36.16
N TRP A 9 20.04 13.18 36.97
CA TRP A 9 19.77 12.44 38.19
C TRP A 9 19.61 10.96 37.81
N ARG A 10 20.44 10.07 38.37
CA ARG A 10 20.34 8.63 38.08
C ARG A 10 18.92 8.19 38.44
N GLN A 11 18.15 7.77 37.44
CA GLN A 11 16.84 7.18 37.68
C GLN A 11 17.00 6.04 38.68
N LYS A 12 16.40 6.18 39.86
CA LYS A 12 16.41 5.12 40.88
C LYS A 12 15.58 3.96 40.33
N PHE A 13 16.13 2.75 40.39
CA PHE A 13 15.42 1.54 39.97
C PHE A 13 14.18 1.37 40.85
N GLY A 14 12.99 1.39 40.24
CA GLY A 14 11.73 1.20 40.94
C GLY A 14 11.55 -0.27 41.32
N TYR A 15 11.85 -0.64 42.57
CA TYR A 15 11.74 -2.02 43.06
C TYR A 15 10.31 -2.61 42.97
N ASN A 16 9.27 -1.76 42.94
CA ASN A 16 7.87 -2.18 42.80
C ASN A 16 7.43 -2.33 41.32
N VAL A 17 8.26 -1.91 40.36
CA VAL A 17 7.89 -1.94 38.93
C VAL A 17 8.50 -3.16 38.27
N ASN A 18 7.66 -4.11 37.88
CA ASN A 18 8.09 -5.20 37.01
C ASN A 18 8.28 -4.68 35.58
N GLN A 19 9.50 -4.23 35.27
CA GLN A 19 9.88 -3.66 33.96
C GLN A 19 9.59 -4.63 32.79
N LYS A 20 9.71 -5.95 33.00
CA LYS A 20 9.42 -6.95 31.96
C LYS A 20 7.95 -6.91 31.57
N ARG A 21 7.05 -6.86 32.56
CA ARG A 21 5.59 -6.78 32.33
C ARG A 21 5.21 -5.45 31.66
N LEU A 22 5.84 -4.35 32.08
CA LEU A 22 5.60 -3.04 31.47
C LEU A 22 6.00 -3.04 29.99
N ASN A 23 7.20 -3.52 29.67
CA ASN A 23 7.68 -3.61 28.29
C ASN A 23 6.82 -4.55 27.43
N TRP A 24 6.37 -5.68 27.98
CA TRP A 24 5.43 -6.58 27.31
C TRP A 24 4.11 -5.87 26.97
N ASN A 25 3.53 -5.14 27.93
CA ASN A 25 2.28 -4.40 27.73
C ASN A 25 2.46 -3.26 26.72
N ALA A 26 3.59 -2.55 26.77
CA ALA A 26 3.93 -1.50 25.81
C ALA A 26 4.05 -2.09 24.39
N GLY A 27 4.73 -3.23 24.25
CA GLY A 27 4.84 -3.95 22.97
C GLY A 27 3.48 -4.37 22.41
N ARG A 28 2.58 -4.90 23.26
CA ARG A 28 1.21 -5.26 22.85
C ARG A 28 0.39 -4.05 22.39
N LYS A 29 0.54 -2.91 23.05
CA LYS A 29 -0.16 -1.67 22.69
C LYS A 29 0.40 -1.02 21.42
N ALA A 30 1.70 -1.18 21.16
CA ALA A 30 2.37 -0.66 19.97
C ALA A 30 2.22 -1.58 18.75
N ALA A 31 1.62 -2.76 18.91
CA ALA A 31 1.40 -3.68 17.80
C ALA A 31 0.37 -3.09 16.80
N PRO A 32 0.69 -3.04 15.51
CA PRO A 32 -0.24 -2.51 14.50
C PRO A 32 -1.45 -3.43 14.34
N ARG A 33 -2.61 -2.83 14.05
CA ARG A 33 -3.78 -3.57 13.55
C ARG A 33 -3.55 -3.84 12.07
N ILE A 34 -3.43 -5.11 11.71
CA ILE A 34 -3.13 -5.55 10.35
C ILE A 34 -4.44 -5.99 9.70
N GLU A 35 -4.83 -5.31 8.63
CA GLU A 35 -6.07 -5.62 7.88
C GLU A 35 -5.88 -6.80 6.92
N CYS A 36 -4.73 -6.86 6.22
CA CYS A 36 -4.43 -7.96 5.30
C CYS A 36 -4.30 -9.31 6.03
N SER A 37 -5.09 -10.30 5.59
CA SER A 37 -5.10 -11.66 6.13
C SER A 37 -3.74 -12.34 5.96
N HIS A 38 -3.13 -12.29 4.77
CA HIS A 38 -1.84 -12.90 4.44
C HIS A 38 -0.75 -12.50 5.43
N ILE A 39 -0.62 -11.20 5.68
CA ILE A 39 0.38 -10.65 6.62
C ILE A 39 0.03 -11.00 8.06
N ARG A 40 -1.25 -10.95 8.43
CA ARG A 40 -1.71 -11.26 9.80
C ARG A 40 -1.44 -12.72 10.18
N HIS A 41 -1.66 -13.66 9.26
CA HIS A 41 -1.37 -15.09 9.49
C HIS A 41 0.13 -15.36 9.60
N ALA A 42 0.95 -14.62 8.85
CA ALA A 42 2.40 -14.76 8.91
C ALA A 42 3.03 -14.00 10.09
N TRP A 43 2.28 -13.18 10.83
CA TRP A 43 2.79 -12.30 11.87
C TRP A 43 3.21 -13.06 13.14
N ASP A 44 4.37 -12.71 13.69
CA ASP A 44 4.87 -13.25 14.95
C ASP A 44 4.90 -12.16 16.03
N HIS A 45 4.06 -12.28 17.04
CA HIS A 45 3.93 -11.29 18.12
C HIS A 45 5.18 -11.19 19.02
N ALA A 46 6.08 -12.19 19.00
CA ALA A 46 7.31 -12.15 19.79
C ALA A 46 8.39 -11.27 19.12
N LYS A 47 8.24 -10.95 17.84
CA LYS A 47 9.23 -10.25 17.03
C LYS A 47 8.83 -8.80 16.77
N SER A 48 9.81 -7.97 16.48
CA SER A 48 9.57 -6.57 16.12
C SER A 48 8.93 -6.46 14.73
N VAL A 49 8.20 -5.38 14.48
CA VAL A 49 7.61 -5.04 13.17
C VAL A 49 8.64 -5.17 12.05
N ARG A 50 9.83 -4.58 12.25
CA ARG A 50 10.93 -4.64 11.28
C ARG A 50 11.36 -6.07 10.97
N GLN A 51 11.51 -6.91 12.00
CA GLN A 51 11.93 -8.31 11.82
C GLN A 51 10.85 -9.19 11.19
N ASN A 52 9.58 -8.87 11.40
CA ASN A 52 8.47 -9.59 10.77
C ASN A 52 8.37 -9.26 9.28
N LEU A 53 8.38 -7.97 8.94
CA LEU A 53 8.33 -7.52 7.55
C LEU A 53 9.54 -8.06 6.77
N ALA A 54 10.74 -7.96 7.33
CA ALA A 54 11.95 -8.51 6.71
C ALA A 54 11.85 -10.03 6.44
N LYS A 55 11.26 -10.82 7.36
CA LYS A 55 11.06 -12.26 7.17
C LYS A 55 10.08 -12.61 6.04
N MET A 56 9.12 -11.73 5.80
CA MET A 56 8.16 -11.83 4.69
C MET A 56 8.71 -11.21 3.40
N GLY A 57 9.93 -10.65 3.41
CA GLY A 57 10.47 -9.93 2.26
C GLY A 57 9.83 -8.55 2.01
N LEU A 58 9.13 -8.01 2.99
CA LEU A 58 8.49 -6.69 2.93
C LEU A 58 9.42 -5.60 3.46
N ALA A 59 9.36 -4.44 2.80
CA ALA A 59 10.06 -3.24 3.25
C ALA A 59 9.35 -2.58 4.43
N VAL A 60 10.12 -2.12 5.42
CA VAL A 60 9.59 -1.31 6.53
C VAL A 60 9.29 0.12 6.10
N ASP A 61 10.14 0.67 5.23
CA ASP A 61 10.07 2.04 4.75
C ASP A 61 10.15 2.02 3.22
N PRO A 62 9.08 2.42 2.52
CA PRO A 62 9.04 2.37 1.05
C PRO A 62 10.10 3.28 0.41
N ASN A 63 10.38 4.44 1.02
CA ASN A 63 11.36 5.40 0.50
C ASN A 63 12.81 4.92 0.61
N LYS A 64 13.07 3.96 1.51
CA LYS A 64 14.37 3.29 1.64
C LYS A 64 14.48 2.07 0.74
N ALA A 65 13.37 1.40 0.45
CA ALA A 65 13.36 0.22 -0.40
C ALA A 65 13.48 0.58 -1.88
N VAL A 66 12.83 1.65 -2.31
CA VAL A 66 12.94 2.16 -3.68
C VAL A 66 13.89 3.36 -3.67
N PRO A 67 15.11 3.25 -4.25
CA PRO A 67 16.00 4.39 -4.36
C PRO A 67 15.35 5.44 -5.28
N LEU A 68 14.80 6.50 -4.68
CA LEU A 68 14.34 7.66 -5.43
C LEU A 68 15.58 8.29 -6.10
N CYS A 69 15.59 8.32 -7.43
CA CYS A 69 16.67 8.90 -8.21
C CYS A 69 16.70 10.42 -7.97
N LYS A 70 17.38 10.86 -6.91
CA LYS A 70 17.66 12.27 -6.68
C LYS A 70 18.59 12.71 -7.81
N ARG A 71 18.16 13.68 -8.62
CA ARG A 71 19.02 14.36 -9.60
C ARG A 71 20.27 14.84 -8.87
N LYS A 72 21.42 14.21 -9.16
CA LYS A 72 22.66 14.39 -8.40
C LYS A 72 23.23 15.79 -8.65
N VAL A 73 23.30 16.63 -7.62
CA VAL A 73 24.50 17.45 -7.42
C VAL A 73 25.58 16.48 -6.95
N LYS A 74 26.71 16.42 -7.67
CA LYS A 74 27.78 15.44 -7.46
C LYS A 74 28.27 15.46 -6.00
N ALA A 75 27.95 14.43 -5.24
CA ALA A 75 28.65 14.08 -4.01
C ALA A 75 28.89 12.55 -4.02
N MET A 76 30.17 12.22 -3.89
CA MET A 76 30.80 10.92 -3.58
C MET A 76 29.89 9.68 -3.61
N GLN A 77 30.17 8.75 -4.52
CA GLN A 77 29.67 7.37 -4.39
C GLN A 77 30.30 6.77 -3.13
N VAL A 78 29.51 6.62 -2.09
CA VAL A 78 29.81 5.67 -1.01
C VAL A 78 29.02 4.42 -1.38
N ASP A 79 29.74 3.43 -1.91
CA ASP A 79 29.25 2.06 -2.06
C ASP A 79 28.74 1.61 -0.70
N THR A 80 27.42 1.69 -0.51
CA THR A 80 26.77 1.16 0.68
C THR A 80 26.52 -0.31 0.38
N GLU A 81 27.61 -1.06 0.52
CA GLU A 81 27.71 -2.43 1.00
C GLU A 81 26.44 -3.28 0.87
N GLU A 82 26.56 -4.29 0.00
CA GLU A 82 25.88 -5.58 0.06
C GLU A 82 24.99 -5.75 1.29
N ARG A 83 23.74 -5.29 1.19
CA ARG A 83 22.72 -5.66 2.15
C ARG A 83 22.47 -7.14 1.93
N LEU A 84 23.20 -7.96 2.70
CA LEU A 84 23.05 -9.41 2.83
C LEU A 84 21.60 -9.74 2.51
N LYS A 85 21.38 -10.47 1.42
CA LYS A 85 20.05 -10.91 0.99
C LYS A 85 19.45 -11.65 2.18
N GLU A 86 18.66 -10.91 2.97
CA GLU A 86 18.09 -11.39 4.21
C GLU A 86 17.15 -12.50 3.77
N LEU A 87 17.59 -13.75 3.92
CA LEU A 87 16.93 -14.91 3.34
C LEU A 87 15.43 -14.84 3.70
N VAL A 88 14.60 -14.65 2.68
CA VAL A 88 13.15 -14.52 2.85
C VAL A 88 12.67 -15.86 3.40
N ARG A 89 12.33 -15.88 4.70
CA ARG A 89 11.99 -17.11 5.42
C ARG A 89 10.56 -17.55 5.14
N LYS A 90 9.70 -16.63 4.66
CA LYS A 90 8.29 -16.86 4.38
C LYS A 90 7.93 -16.35 2.97
N PRO A 91 8.39 -17.03 1.91
CA PRO A 91 8.15 -16.57 0.54
C PRO A 91 6.68 -16.66 0.12
N TYR A 92 5.89 -17.55 0.74
CA TYR A 92 4.47 -17.73 0.42
C TYR A 92 3.66 -16.43 0.52
N VAL A 93 3.97 -15.58 1.49
CA VAL A 93 3.27 -14.30 1.70
C VAL A 93 3.42 -13.37 0.49
N LEU A 94 4.59 -13.34 -0.15
CA LEU A 94 4.81 -12.51 -1.33
C LEU A 94 4.04 -13.05 -2.53
N ASN A 95 4.09 -14.37 -2.74
CA ASN A 95 3.41 -15.02 -3.86
C ASN A 95 1.89 -14.82 -3.78
N ASP A 96 1.32 -14.98 -2.58
CA ASP A 96 -0.12 -14.78 -2.36
C ASP A 96 -0.52 -13.33 -2.63
N LEU A 97 0.27 -12.37 -2.13
CA LEU A 97 0.02 -10.94 -2.36
C LEU A 97 0.19 -10.54 -3.83
N GLU A 98 1.17 -11.09 -4.53
CA GLU A 98 1.39 -10.86 -5.95
C GLU A 98 0.24 -11.43 -6.78
N ALA A 99 -0.23 -12.63 -6.44
CA ALA A 99 -1.38 -13.26 -7.09
C ALA A 99 -2.67 -12.44 -6.87
N GLU A 100 -2.91 -11.94 -5.65
CA GLU A 100 -4.04 -11.05 -5.36
C GLU A 100 -3.96 -9.72 -6.12
N ALA A 101 -2.77 -9.12 -6.18
CA ALA A 101 -2.55 -7.86 -6.89
C ALA A 101 -2.61 -8.00 -8.42
N SER A 102 -2.36 -9.20 -8.95
CA SER A 102 -2.47 -9.49 -10.38
C SER A 102 -3.92 -9.64 -10.85
N LEU A 103 -4.89 -9.75 -9.94
CA LEU A 103 -6.30 -9.83 -10.32
C LEU A 103 -6.75 -8.47 -10.89
N PRO A 104 -7.55 -8.46 -11.98
CA PRO A 104 -8.08 -7.21 -12.50
C PRO A 104 -9.01 -6.58 -11.45
N GLU A 105 -8.81 -5.28 -11.22
CA GLU A 105 -9.75 -4.52 -10.39
C GLU A 105 -11.11 -4.48 -11.08
N LYS A 106 -12.17 -4.51 -10.28
CA LYS A 106 -13.52 -4.33 -10.81
C LYS A 106 -13.67 -2.86 -11.20
N GLU A 107 -13.62 -2.58 -12.49
CA GLU A 107 -14.01 -1.28 -13.00
C GLU A 107 -15.48 -1.04 -12.63
N GLY A 108 -15.72 -0.02 -11.81
CA GLY A 108 -17.08 0.43 -11.54
C GLY A 108 -17.59 1.17 -12.76
N ASN A 109 -18.63 0.66 -13.41
CA ASN A 109 -19.24 1.34 -14.54
C ASN A 109 -19.59 2.79 -14.12
N THR A 110 -19.06 3.77 -14.84
CA THR A 110 -19.30 5.18 -14.57
C THR A 110 -20.78 5.55 -14.75
N LEU A 111 -21.50 4.77 -15.56
CA LEU A 111 -22.91 4.96 -15.88
C LEU A 111 -23.82 4.10 -15.01
N SER A 112 -25.00 4.64 -14.69
CA SER A 112 -26.06 3.86 -14.05
C SER A 112 -26.55 2.73 -14.96
N ARG A 113 -27.07 1.67 -14.36
CA ARG A 113 -27.56 0.49 -15.08
C ARG A 113 -28.64 0.83 -16.11
N ASP A 114 -29.60 1.67 -15.72
CA ASP A 114 -30.69 2.13 -16.60
C ASP A 114 -30.18 2.85 -17.85
N LEU A 115 -29.10 3.63 -17.72
CA LEU A 115 -28.51 4.36 -18.84
C LEU A 115 -27.73 3.42 -19.77
N ILE A 116 -27.06 2.40 -19.21
CA ILE A 116 -26.40 1.34 -19.99
C ILE A 116 -27.45 0.56 -20.79
N ASP A 117 -28.54 0.13 -20.14
CA ASP A 117 -29.62 -0.62 -20.78
C ASP A 117 -30.28 0.21 -21.90
N TYR A 118 -30.48 1.53 -21.67
CA TYR A 118 -30.98 2.44 -22.70
C TYR A 118 -30.03 2.59 -23.89
N ILE A 119 -28.72 2.73 -23.63
CA ILE A 119 -27.71 2.83 -24.70
C ILE A 119 -27.64 1.52 -25.50
N CYS A 120 -27.66 0.36 -24.84
CA CYS A 120 -27.71 -0.95 -25.51
C CYS A 120 -28.94 -1.05 -26.41
N TYR A 121 -30.12 -0.67 -25.91
CA TYR A 121 -31.35 -0.65 -26.71
C TYR A 121 -31.25 0.28 -27.93
N MET A 122 -30.63 1.45 -27.79
CA MET A 122 -30.44 2.38 -28.90
C MET A 122 -29.48 1.86 -29.96
N VAL A 123 -28.38 1.22 -29.55
CA VAL A 123 -27.39 0.63 -30.46
C VAL A 123 -27.97 -0.58 -31.21
N GLU A 124 -28.72 -1.45 -30.52
CA GLU A 124 -29.32 -2.66 -31.11
C GLU A 124 -30.41 -2.34 -32.14
N ASN A 125 -31.25 -1.32 -31.89
CA ASN A 125 -32.41 -1.03 -32.74
C ASN A 125 -32.16 0.03 -33.81
N HIS A 126 -31.23 0.96 -33.57
CA HIS A 126 -31.00 2.10 -34.48
C HIS A 126 -29.58 2.17 -35.05
N GLY A 127 -28.68 1.23 -34.70
CA GLY A 127 -27.33 1.14 -35.26
C GLY A 127 -26.49 2.41 -35.08
N GLU A 128 -25.62 2.72 -36.04
CA GLU A 128 -24.81 3.95 -36.03
C GLU A 128 -25.53 5.17 -36.62
N ASP A 129 -26.83 5.09 -36.90
CA ASP A 129 -27.61 6.20 -37.45
C ASP A 129 -28.07 7.17 -36.35
N TYR A 130 -27.10 7.81 -35.71
CA TYR A 130 -27.30 8.83 -34.64
C TYR A 130 -28.06 10.09 -35.10
N LYS A 131 -28.36 10.22 -36.41
CA LYS A 131 -29.09 11.35 -37.00
C LYS A 131 -30.60 11.29 -36.77
N THR A 132 -31.13 10.11 -36.42
CA THR A 132 -32.57 9.88 -36.20
C THR A 132 -32.94 9.81 -34.72
N ALA A 133 -31.96 9.80 -33.82
CA ALA A 133 -32.17 9.88 -32.39
C ALA A 133 -32.54 11.33 -31.99
N PRO A 134 -33.51 11.55 -31.08
CA PRO A 134 -33.89 12.87 -30.65
C PRO A 134 -32.66 13.59 -30.08
N VAL A 135 -32.25 14.64 -30.81
CA VAL A 135 -31.33 15.70 -30.40
C VAL A 135 -31.48 15.92 -28.90
N ASN A 136 -30.44 15.64 -28.09
CA ASN A 136 -30.03 16.46 -26.93
C ASN A 136 -29.07 15.82 -25.90
N PHE A 137 -28.56 14.59 -26.03
CA PHE A 137 -27.73 14.04 -24.93
C PHE A 137 -26.29 13.58 -25.27
N ILE A 138 -26.06 13.01 -26.46
CA ILE A 138 -24.81 12.25 -26.71
C ILE A 138 -23.63 13.16 -27.13
N GLY A 139 -23.92 14.32 -27.73
CA GLY A 139 -22.88 15.23 -28.27
C GLY A 139 -22.13 16.10 -27.25
N ARG A 140 -22.47 16.06 -25.95
CA ARG A 140 -21.81 16.88 -24.92
C ARG A 140 -20.87 16.12 -23.99
N TYR A 141 -20.96 14.79 -23.92
CA TYR A 141 -20.29 14.02 -22.85
C TYR A 141 -19.42 12.84 -23.33
N LEU A 142 -19.47 12.46 -24.61
CA LEU A 142 -18.63 11.38 -25.14
C LEU A 142 -17.61 11.91 -26.14
N ILE A 143 -16.34 11.83 -25.75
CA ILE A 143 -15.20 11.89 -26.67
C ILE A 143 -15.33 10.67 -27.61
N PRO A 144 -15.19 10.83 -28.94
CA PRO A 144 -15.52 9.79 -29.93
C PRO A 144 -14.82 8.44 -29.75
N ASN A 145 -13.79 8.36 -28.90
CA ASN A 145 -13.04 7.14 -28.65
C ASN A 145 -13.48 6.35 -27.40
N SER A 146 -14.48 6.79 -26.61
CA SER A 146 -14.82 6.09 -25.35
C SER A 146 -15.87 4.97 -25.51
N ILE A 147 -16.54 4.86 -26.65
CA ILE A 147 -17.62 3.87 -26.89
C ILE A 147 -17.03 2.46 -27.09
N SER A 148 -15.82 2.36 -27.65
CA SER A 148 -15.13 1.08 -27.89
C SER A 148 -14.71 0.35 -26.61
N TYR A 149 -14.68 1.05 -25.46
CA TYR A 149 -14.21 0.51 -24.17
C TYR A 149 -15.35 0.02 -23.26
N LEU A 150 -16.60 0.06 -23.72
CA LEU A 150 -17.79 -0.34 -22.96
C LEU A 150 -18.41 -1.68 -23.44
N LEU A 151 -17.82 -2.31 -24.45
CA LEU A 151 -18.08 -3.71 -24.88
C LEU A 151 -16.88 -4.57 -24.46
#